data_AF-A0A536E9D9-F1
#
_entry.id   AF-A0A536E9D9-F1
#
_cell.length_a   1.000
_cell.length_b   1.000
_cell.length_c   1.000
_cell.angle_alpha   90.00
_cell.angle_beta   90.00
_cell.angle_gamma   90.00
#
_symmetry.space_group_name_H-M   'P 1'
#
loop_
_entity.id
_entity.type
_entity.pdbx_description
1 polymer ?
#
loop_
_entity_poly.entity_id
_entity_poly.type
_entity_poly.pdbx_seq_one_letter_code
_entity_poly.pdbx_strand_id
1 'polypeptide(L)'
;MRPGESERRGGLRRLDDILESLEQLNLHDKTELPDHVAEALVLLGIEQPHAVSIPQLIEKVWAMQQPYLITIVVERRRRRRRKLSTESTLPDQAH
;
A
#
# COMPACT_ATOMS: atom_id res chain seq x y z
N MET A 1 -2.05 19.92 6.11
CA MET A 1 -2.16 18.45 5.91
C MET A 1 -3.40 17.97 6.65
N ARG A 2 -4.25 17.15 6.03
CA ARG A 2 -5.40 16.57 6.76
C ARG A 2 -4.89 15.43 7.65
N PRO A 3 -5.25 15.38 8.95
CA PRO A 3 -4.67 14.42 9.91
C PRO A 3 -4.79 12.95 9.48
N GLY A 4 -5.85 12.56 8.76
CA GLY A 4 -6.01 11.20 8.25
C GLY A 4 -5.18 10.82 7.01
N GLU A 5 -4.47 11.75 6.36
CA GLU A 5 -3.64 11.44 5.18
C GLU A 5 -2.28 10.88 5.58
N SER A 6 -1.67 11.39 6.65
CA SER A 6 -0.40 10.91 7.19
C SER A 6 -0.52 9.49 7.76
N GLU A 7 -1.64 9.21 8.45
CA GLU A 7 -1.93 7.91 9.04
C GLU A 7 -2.15 6.84 7.96
N ARG A 8 -2.90 7.17 6.89
CA ARG A 8 -3.04 6.29 5.72
C ARG A 8 -1.72 6.03 5.00
N ARG A 9 -0.87 7.06 4.82
CA ARG A 9 0.45 6.89 4.19
C ARG A 9 1.38 6.02 5.05
N GLY A 10 1.29 6.16 6.37
CA GLY A 10 2.01 5.31 7.31
C GLY A 10 1.55 3.85 7.26
N GLY A 11 0.24 3.62 7.19
CA GLY A 11 -0.35 2.28 7.06
C GLY A 11 0.07 1.58 5.77
N LEU A 12 0.02 2.26 4.62
CA LEU A 12 0.46 1.67 3.36
C LEU A 12 1.96 1.33 3.35
N ARG A 13 2.80 2.21 3.90
CA ARG A 13 4.24 1.92 3.99
C ARG A 13 4.53 0.67 4.83
N ARG A 14 3.83 0.50 5.97
CA ARG A 14 3.96 -0.71 6.78
C ARG A 14 3.52 -1.95 6.04
N LEU A 15 2.42 -1.88 5.27
CA LEU A 15 1.97 -2.99 4.44
C LEU A 15 3.01 -3.34 3.37
N ASP A 16 3.61 -2.34 2.70
CA ASP A 16 4.67 -2.54 1.70
C ASP A 16 5.90 -3.23 2.32
N ASP A 17 6.39 -2.74 3.48
CA ASP A 17 7.58 -3.29 4.17
C ASP A 17 7.35 -4.76 4.61
N ILE A 18 6.14 -5.08 5.07
CA ILE A 18 5.75 -6.44 5.47
C ILE A 18 5.62 -7.36 4.26
N LEU A 19 5.03 -6.87 3.17
CA LEU A 19 4.90 -7.63 1.92
C LEU A 19 6.29 -7.99 1.37
N GLU A 20 7.21 -7.03 1.32
CA GLU A 20 8.59 -7.26 0.88
C GLU A 20 9.30 -8.33 1.73
N SER A 21 9.14 -8.26 3.06
CA SER A 21 9.74 -9.24 3.98
C SER A 21 9.18 -10.64 3.76
N LEU A 22 7.86 -10.78 3.60
CA LEU A 22 7.21 -12.07 3.34
C LEU A 22 7.59 -12.65 1.97
N GLU A 23 7.68 -11.80 0.94
CA GLU A 23 8.13 -12.20 -0.40
C GLU A 23 9.58 -12.68 -0.39
N GLN A 24 10.47 -12.03 0.35
CA GLN A 24 11.86 -12.50 0.51
C GLN A 24 11.91 -13.85 1.21
N LEU A 25 11.14 -14.05 2.29
CA LEU A 25 11.07 -15.34 2.97
C LEU A 25 10.58 -16.44 2.01
N ASN A 26 9.54 -16.16 1.22
CA ASN A 26 9.00 -17.08 0.24
C ASN A 26 9.99 -17.39 -0.89
N LEU A 27 10.72 -16.39 -1.39
CA LEU A 27 11.74 -16.55 -2.44
C LEU A 27 12.90 -17.45 -1.98
N HIS A 28 13.21 -17.43 -0.68
CA HIS A 28 14.26 -18.24 -0.08
C HIS A 28 13.75 -19.57 0.51
N ASP A 29 12.53 -19.99 0.18
CA ASP A 29 11.86 -21.19 0.71
C ASP A 29 11.91 -21.29 2.25
N LYS A 30 11.88 -20.13 2.93
CA LYS A 30 11.79 -20.09 4.38
C LYS A 30 10.38 -20.45 4.78
N THR A 31 10.25 -21.32 5.77
CA THR A 31 8.96 -21.73 6.36
C THR A 31 8.72 -21.05 7.72
N GLU A 32 9.77 -20.54 8.35
CA GLU A 32 9.71 -19.86 9.63
C GLU A 32 9.46 -18.37 9.43
N LEU A 33 8.43 -17.87 10.14
CA LEU A 33 8.11 -16.46 10.20
C LEU A 33 8.91 -15.79 11.33
N PRO A 34 9.76 -14.78 11.05
CA PRO A 34 10.46 -14.05 12.09
C PRO A 34 9.50 -13.29 13.02
N ASP A 35 9.80 -13.27 14.32
CA ASP A 35 8.95 -12.66 15.35
C ASP A 35 8.60 -11.20 15.06
N HIS A 36 9.55 -10.40 14.58
CA HIS A 36 9.30 -9.00 14.26
C HIS A 36 8.26 -8.82 13.12
N VAL A 37 8.21 -9.75 12.15
CA VAL A 37 7.20 -9.72 11.09
C VAL A 37 5.86 -10.19 11.64
N ALA A 38 5.87 -11.21 12.50
CA ALA A 38 4.67 -11.70 13.18
C ALA A 38 4.01 -10.61 14.04
N GLU A 39 4.78 -9.90 14.86
CA GLU A 39 4.30 -8.76 15.66
C GLU A 39 3.67 -7.68 14.78
N ALA A 40 4.31 -7.35 13.65
CA ALA A 40 3.79 -6.37 12.71
C ALA A 40 2.47 -6.82 12.06
N LEU A 41 2.33 -8.10 11.74
CA LEU A 41 1.09 -8.69 11.21
C LEU A 41 -0.04 -8.67 12.26
N VAL A 42 0.28 -8.92 13.53
CA VAL A 42 -0.69 -8.82 14.65
C VAL A 42 -1.19 -7.38 14.80
N LEU A 43 -0.30 -6.38 14.68
CA LEU A 43 -0.69 -4.96 14.70
C LEU A 43 -1.62 -4.57 13.53
N LEU A 44 -1.61 -5.33 12.45
CA LEU A 44 -2.53 -5.17 11.32
C LEU A 44 -3.84 -5.95 11.46
N GLY A 45 -4.00 -6.72 12.55
CA GLY A 45 -5.19 -7.54 12.83
C GLY A 45 -5.12 -8.96 12.29
N ILE A 46 -3.94 -9.47 11.91
CA ILE A 46 -3.76 -10.88 11.56
C ILE A 46 -3.43 -11.65 12.84
N GLU A 47 -4.45 -12.33 13.38
CA GLU A 47 -4.32 -13.16 14.57
C GLU A 47 -3.53 -14.44 14.26
N GLN A 48 -2.64 -14.83 15.19
CA GLN A 48 -1.84 -16.06 15.10
C GLN A 48 -1.05 -16.22 13.79
N PRO A 49 -0.19 -15.25 13.41
CA PRO A 49 0.49 -15.25 12.12
C PRO A 49 1.40 -16.47 11.90
N HIS A 50 1.97 -17.06 12.96
CA HIS A 50 2.79 -18.28 12.87
C HIS A 50 1.98 -19.54 12.51
N ALA A 51 0.64 -19.52 12.64
CA ALA A 51 -0.22 -20.63 12.23
C ALA A 51 -0.57 -20.59 10.73
N VAL A 52 -0.17 -19.53 10.02
CA VAL A 52 -0.49 -19.28 8.62
C VAL A 52 0.78 -19.42 7.79
N SER A 53 0.69 -20.09 6.64
CA SER A 53 1.85 -20.20 5.74
C SER A 53 2.23 -18.85 5.15
N ILE A 54 3.53 -18.64 4.89
CA ILE A 54 4.04 -17.40 4.29
C ILE A 54 3.30 -17.02 2.99
N PRO A 55 3.01 -17.93 2.04
CA PRO A 55 2.19 -17.61 0.87
C PRO A 55 0.81 -17.04 1.22
N GLN A 56 0.12 -17.62 2.22
CA GLN A 56 -1.19 -17.14 2.66
C GLN A 56 -1.10 -15.79 3.37
N LEU A 57 0.00 -15.51 4.07
CA LEU A 57 0.27 -14.19 4.66
C LEU A 57 0.46 -13.13 3.58
N ILE A 58 1.19 -13.44 2.49
CA ILE A 58 1.34 -12.54 1.33
C ILE A 58 -0.03 -12.18 0.74
N GLU A 59 -0.89 -13.17 0.50
CA GLU A 59 -2.24 -12.93 -0.04
C GLU A 59 -3.09 -12.03 0.88
N LYS A 60 -3.04 -12.28 2.19
CA LYS A 60 -3.78 -11.48 3.19
C LYS A 60 -3.29 -10.03 3.22
N VAL A 61 -1.97 -9.81 3.25
CA VAL A 61 -1.38 -8.46 3.26
C VAL A 61 -1.67 -7.74 1.94
N TRP A 62 -1.57 -8.44 0.82
CA TRP A 62 -1.93 -7.89 -0.50
C TRP A 62 -3.40 -7.47 -0.58
N ALA A 63 -4.32 -8.27 -0.03
CA ALA A 63 -5.74 -7.92 0.07
C ALA A 63 -5.96 -6.65 0.91
N MET A 64 -5.17 -6.46 1.99
CA MET A 64 -5.19 -5.23 2.80
C MET A 64 -4.64 -4.01 2.06
N GLN A 65 -3.73 -4.19 1.09
CA GLN A 65 -3.22 -3.11 0.23
C GLN A 65 -4.23 -2.68 -0.86
N GLN A 66 -5.10 -3.56 -1.34
CA GLN A 66 -6.03 -3.29 -2.45
C GLN A 66 -6.82 -1.96 -2.32
N PRO A 67 -7.42 -1.63 -1.16
CA PRO A 67 -8.15 -0.37 -1.00
C PRO A 67 -7.28 0.87 -1.22
N TYR A 68 -5.99 0.80 -0.86
CA TYR A 68 -5.04 1.89 -1.03
C TYR A 68 -4.55 2.03 -2.47
N LEU A 69 -4.41 0.92 -3.20
CA LEU A 69 -4.02 0.93 -4.61
C LEU A 69 -5.10 1.56 -5.51
N ILE A 70 -6.38 1.18 -5.29
CA ILE A 70 -7.51 1.79 -5.99
C ILE A 70 -7.54 3.30 -5.72
N THR A 71 -7.36 3.69 -4.46
CA THR A 71 -7.30 5.08 -4.03
C THR A 71 -6.13 5.83 -4.70
N ILE A 72 -4.92 5.27 -4.73
CA ILE A 72 -3.74 5.89 -5.39
C ILE A 72 -3.94 6.04 -6.90
N VAL A 73 -4.51 5.04 -7.58
CA VAL A 73 -4.81 5.11 -9.01
C VAL A 73 -5.87 6.18 -9.29
N VAL A 74 -6.93 6.23 -8.49
CA VAL A 74 -8.01 7.22 -8.61
C VAL A 74 -7.51 8.63 -8.28
N GLU A 75 -6.71 8.82 -7.22
CA GLU A 75 -6.12 10.12 -6.87
C GLU A 75 -5.10 10.59 -7.90
N ARG A 76 -4.24 9.71 -8.43
CA ARG A 76 -3.34 10.05 -9.56
C ARG A 76 -4.13 10.48 -10.79
N ARG A 77 -5.20 9.77 -11.15
CA ARG A 77 -6.10 10.15 -12.25
C ARG A 77 -6.79 11.51 -12.00
N ARG A 78 -7.29 11.74 -10.77
CA ARG A 78 -7.94 13.01 -10.38
C ARG A 78 -6.96 14.19 -10.41
N ARG A 79 -5.71 14.01 -9.93
CA ARG A 79 -4.65 15.04 -10.00
C ARG A 79 -4.25 15.33 -11.45
N ARG A 80 -4.12 14.30 -12.31
CA ARG A 80 -3.85 14.51 -13.74
C ARG A 80 -4.98 15.28 -14.43
N ARG A 81 -6.25 14.91 -14.20
CA ARG A 81 -7.40 15.63 -14.78
C ARG A 81 -7.43 17.11 -14.36
N ARG A 82 -7.12 17.44 -13.10
CA ARG A 82 -7.04 18.84 -12.64
C ARG A 82 -5.92 19.64 -13.33
N LYS A 83 -4.75 19.02 -13.55
CA LYS A 83 -3.65 19.65 -14.30
C LYS A 83 -4.06 19.98 -15.74
N LEU A 84 -4.70 19.04 -16.44
CA LEU A 84 -5.24 19.27 -17.79
C LEU A 84 -6.30 20.39 -17.83
N SER A 85 -7.20 20.45 -16.84
CA SER A 85 -8.22 21.51 -16.79
C SER A 85 -7.67 22.91 -16.49
N THR A 86 -6.47 23.03 -15.93
CA THR A 86 -5.85 24.34 -15.63
C THR A 86 -5.04 24.87 -16.83
N GLU A 87 -4.73 24.00 -17.80
CA GLU A 87 -3.92 24.32 -19.00
C GLU A 87 -4.80 24.66 -20.22
N SER A 88 -6.10 24.36 -20.19
CA SER A 88 -7.05 24.66 -21.27
C SER A 88 -7.74 26.03 -21.15
N THR A 89 -7.16 26.99 -20.43
CA THR A 89 -7.68 28.36 -20.37
C THR A 89 -6.54 29.38 -20.47
N LEU A 90 -5.81 29.32 -21.58
CA LEU A 90 -5.05 30.47 -22.08
C LEU A 90 -5.81 30.99 -23.30
N PRO A 91 -6.44 32.17 -23.23
CA PRO A 91 -7.06 32.77 -24.40
C PRO A 91 -5.95 33.19 -25.35
N ASP A 92 -6.05 32.68 -26.57
CA ASP A 92 -5.39 33.18 -27.77
C ASP A 92 -5.64 34.71 -27.85
N GLN A 93 -4.61 35.49 -27.58
CA GLN A 93 -4.59 36.92 -27.86
C GLN A 93 -3.41 37.21 -28.78
N ALA A 94 -3.73 37.25 -30.07
CA ALA A 94 -3.34 38.27 -31.04
C ALA A 94 -1.99 38.98 -30.83
N HIS A 95 -1.07 38.79 -31.79
CA HIS A 95 -0.68 39.91 -32.66
C HIS A 95 -0.05 39.43 -33.98
#